data_AF-A0AAZ3NPV3-F1
#
_entry.id   AF-A0AAZ3NPV3-F1
#
_cell.length_a   1.000
_cell.length_b   1.000
_cell.length_c   1.000
_cell.angle_alpha   90.00
_cell.angle_beta   90.00
_cell.angle_gamma   90.00
#
_symmetry.space_group_name_H-M   'P 1'
#
loop_
_entity.id
_entity.type
_entity.pdbx_description
1 polymer ?
#
loop_
_entity_poly.entity_id
_entity_poly.type
_entity_poly.pdbx_seq_one_letter_code
_entity_poly.pdbx_strand_id
1 'polypeptide(L)'
;MVEWEYNNYLMVVKVLNDFLSKLNSQCSCVLQQRIEIRKLRQGEHLILGFSIGGGIDQDPGQNPFSEDKSDKGIYVTRVTPEGPAEVAGLMMGDKVMQVNGWDMTMVTHDQARKRLTKKNEDVVRLLVTRKSLEQAVKHSMM
;
A
#
# COMPACT_ATOMS: atom_id res chain seq x y z
N MET A 1 38.98 -15.79 17.12
CA MET A 1 37.56 -15.60 17.52
C MET A 1 36.74 -14.76 16.55
N VAL A 2 37.33 -14.04 15.58
CA VAL A 2 36.58 -13.13 14.66
C VAL A 2 36.04 -13.84 13.40
N GLU A 3 36.65 -14.95 13.00
CA GLU A 3 36.33 -15.67 11.75
C GLU A 3 35.02 -16.48 11.82
N TRP A 4 34.65 -16.94 13.03
CA TRP A 4 33.39 -17.68 13.26
C TRP A 4 32.15 -16.78 13.13
N GLU A 5 32.22 -15.53 13.57
CA GLU A 5 31.11 -14.57 13.44
C GLU A 5 30.92 -14.11 12.00
N TYR A 6 32.02 -13.93 11.25
CA TYR A 6 31.99 -13.56 9.83
C TYR A 6 31.37 -14.66 8.96
N ASN A 7 31.71 -15.92 9.23
CA ASN A 7 31.11 -17.07 8.54
C ASN A 7 29.63 -17.24 8.85
N ASN A 8 29.20 -16.91 10.08
CA ASN A 8 27.78 -16.94 10.45
C ASN A 8 26.99 -15.81 9.77
N TYR A 9 27.58 -14.62 9.68
CA TYR A 9 27.01 -13.49 8.93
C TYR A 9 26.88 -13.82 7.44
N LEU A 10 27.92 -14.36 6.81
CA LEU A 10 27.89 -14.80 5.41
C LEU A 10 26.85 -15.92 5.18
N MET A 11 26.68 -16.83 6.14
CA MET A 11 25.67 -17.89 6.06
C MET A 11 24.25 -17.31 6.13
N VAL A 12 23.99 -16.36 7.03
CA VAL A 12 22.68 -15.67 7.11
C VAL A 12 22.40 -14.88 5.83
N VAL A 13 23.39 -14.16 5.30
CA VAL A 13 23.27 -13.42 4.04
C VAL A 13 23.02 -14.37 2.86
N LYS A 14 23.69 -15.53 2.83
CA LYS A 14 23.49 -16.54 1.80
C LYS A 14 22.12 -17.20 1.88
N VAL A 15 21.63 -17.53 3.08
CA VAL A 15 20.28 -18.07 3.28
C VAL A 15 19.22 -17.05 2.87
N LEU A 16 19.41 -15.77 3.18
CA LEU A 16 18.54 -14.70 2.72
C LEU A 16 18.57 -14.56 1.20
N ASN A 17 19.75 -14.56 0.57
CA ASN A 17 19.87 -14.48 -0.89
C ASN A 17 19.28 -15.70 -1.61
N ASP A 18 19.42 -16.90 -1.05
CA ASP A 18 18.83 -18.13 -1.57
C ASP A 18 17.30 -18.14 -1.41
N PHE A 19 16.78 -17.52 -0.34
CA PHE A 19 15.34 -17.31 -0.15
C PHE A 19 14.79 -16.28 -1.13
N LEU A 20 15.50 -15.15 -1.30
CA LEU A 20 15.15 -14.07 -2.22
C LEU A 20 15.20 -14.53 -3.69
N SER A 21 16.18 -15.36 -4.07
CA SER A 21 16.27 -15.92 -5.44
C SER A 21 15.14 -16.90 -5.76
N LYS A 22 14.69 -17.69 -4.78
CA LYS A 22 13.54 -18.59 -4.92
C LYS A 22 12.20 -17.83 -5.04
N LEU A 23 12.08 -16.65 -4.43
CA LEU A 23 10.91 -15.76 -4.62
C LEU A 23 10.83 -15.22 -6.05
N ASN A 24 11.97 -15.04 -6.73
CA ASN A 24 12.06 -14.37 -8.03
C ASN A 24 11.61 -15.25 -9.22
N SER A 25 11.39 -16.56 -9.03
CA SER A 25 11.14 -17.48 -10.16
C SER A 25 9.67 -17.85 -10.40
N GLN A 26 8.73 -17.61 -9.48
CA GLN A 26 7.31 -17.98 -9.70
C GLN A 26 6.23 -17.11 -9.05
N CYS A 27 6.55 -16.02 -8.35
CA CYS A 27 5.53 -15.15 -7.77
C CYS A 27 5.84 -13.69 -8.10
N SER A 28 4.95 -13.02 -8.84
CA SER A 28 4.86 -11.56 -8.72
C SER A 28 4.31 -11.27 -7.32
N CYS A 29 5.15 -11.35 -6.29
CA CYS A 29 4.78 -10.93 -4.95
C CYS A 29 4.65 -9.41 -4.97
N VAL A 30 3.46 -8.93 -5.33
CA VAL A 30 3.09 -7.53 -5.22
C VAL A 30 3.30 -7.17 -3.75
N LEU A 31 4.24 -6.28 -3.46
CA LEU A 31 4.61 -6.00 -2.08
C LEU A 31 3.48 -5.22 -1.42
N GLN A 32 2.77 -5.89 -0.52
CA GLN A 32 1.65 -5.31 0.21
C GLN A 32 2.15 -4.69 1.51
N GLN A 33 1.76 -3.44 1.77
CA GLN A 33 2.00 -2.75 3.03
C GLN A 33 0.69 -2.65 3.81
N ARG A 34 0.75 -2.95 5.11
CA ARG A 34 -0.36 -2.72 6.04
C ARG A 34 -0.19 -1.36 6.70
N ILE A 35 -1.22 -0.54 6.66
CA ILE A 35 -1.22 0.81 7.22
C ILE A 35 -2.44 0.94 8.15
N GLU A 36 -2.22 1.38 9.38
CA GLU A 36 -3.30 1.65 10.34
C GLU A 36 -3.42 3.16 10.55
N ILE A 37 -4.56 3.73 10.18
CA ILE A 37 -4.83 5.17 10.30
C ILE A 37 -5.89 5.37 11.38
N ARG A 38 -5.54 6.10 12.44
CA ARG A 38 -6.52 6.61 13.40
C ARG A 38 -7.08 7.93 12.88
N LYS A 39 -8.40 8.01 12.72
CA LYS A 39 -9.08 9.21 12.25
C LYS A 39 -8.88 10.36 13.24
N LEU A 40 -8.68 11.55 12.71
CA LEU A 40 -8.60 12.78 13.48
C LEU A 40 -9.99 13.44 13.54
N ARG A 41 -10.40 13.88 14.73
CA ARG A 41 -11.62 14.67 14.90
C ARG A 41 -11.36 16.11 14.46
N GLN A 42 -12.14 16.59 13.50
CA GLN A 42 -12.15 17.96 13.03
C GLN A 42 -13.60 18.47 13.05
N GLY A 43 -13.95 19.19 14.12
CA GLY A 43 -15.34 19.54 14.42
C GLY A 43 -16.22 18.29 14.59
N GLU A 44 -17.35 18.26 13.87
CA GLU A 44 -18.30 17.14 13.87
C GLU A 44 -17.85 15.94 13.02
N HIS A 45 -16.72 16.06 12.31
CA HIS A 45 -16.26 15.06 11.35
C HIS A 45 -15.02 14.31 11.83
N LEU A 46 -14.90 13.06 11.41
CA LEU A 46 -13.68 12.26 11.52
C LEU A 46 -13.00 12.19 10.15
N ILE A 47 -11.76 12.64 10.06
CA ILE A 47 -11.00 12.73 8.80
C ILE A 47 -9.82 11.76 8.79
N LEU A 48 -9.49 11.28 7.59
CA LEU A 48 -8.32 10.42 7.35
C LEU A 48 -7.13 11.19 6.76
N GLY A 49 -7.34 12.40 6.23
CA GLY A 49 -6.25 13.22 5.68
C GLY A 49 -5.68 12.71 4.35
N PHE A 50 -6.49 12.10 3.50
CA PHE A 50 -6.10 11.75 2.12
C PHE A 50 -7.32 11.74 1.18
N SER A 51 -7.06 11.75 -0.12
CA SER A 51 -8.07 11.66 -1.18
C SER A 51 -7.88 10.37 -1.98
N ILE A 52 -8.98 9.85 -2.52
CA ILE A 52 -8.99 8.69 -3.43
C ILE A 52 -9.43 9.07 -4.84
N GLY A 53 -9.03 8.26 -5.82
CA GLY A 53 -9.49 8.29 -7.20
C GLY A 53 -9.64 6.86 -7.74
N GLY A 54 -10.29 6.73 -8.89
CA GLY A 54 -10.58 5.43 -9.51
C GLY A 54 -11.89 4.80 -9.00
N GLY A 55 -12.07 3.52 -9.29
CA GLY A 55 -13.32 2.78 -9.14
C GLY A 55 -13.80 2.22 -10.49
N ILE A 56 -14.53 1.11 -10.45
CA ILE A 56 -14.97 0.40 -11.67
C ILE A 56 -15.89 1.24 -12.57
N ASP A 57 -16.56 2.22 -11.98
CA ASP A 57 -17.48 3.18 -12.56
C ASP A 57 -16.80 4.46 -13.07
N GLN A 58 -15.48 4.60 -12.91
CA GLN A 58 -14.70 5.75 -13.37
C GLN A 58 -13.91 5.42 -14.64
N ASP A 59 -13.46 6.46 -15.36
CA ASP A 59 -12.55 6.33 -16.50
C ASP A 59 -11.11 6.05 -16.00
N PRO A 60 -10.58 4.83 -16.19
CA PRO A 60 -9.24 4.49 -15.74
C PRO A 60 -8.13 5.21 -16.54
N GLY A 61 -8.43 5.71 -17.74
CA GLY A 61 -7.47 6.44 -18.57
C GLY A 61 -7.00 7.75 -17.93
N GLN A 62 -7.81 8.34 -17.04
CA GLN A 62 -7.48 9.58 -16.32
C GLN A 62 -6.60 9.34 -15.09
N ASN A 63 -6.34 8.09 -14.68
CA ASN A 63 -5.55 7.80 -13.50
C ASN A 63 -4.03 7.94 -13.81
N PRO A 64 -3.31 8.92 -13.25
CA PRO A 64 -1.88 9.09 -13.53
C PRO A 64 -1.00 8.07 -12.78
N PHE A 65 -1.53 7.38 -11.77
CA PHE A 65 -0.75 6.51 -10.88
C PHE A 65 -0.66 5.06 -11.40
N SER A 66 -1.62 4.63 -12.21
CA SER A 66 -1.56 3.31 -12.85
C SER A 66 -0.73 3.34 -14.14
N GLU A 67 0.09 2.29 -14.33
CA GLU A 67 0.77 2.00 -15.61
C GLU A 67 -0.19 1.33 -16.60
N ASP A 68 -1.04 0.44 -16.09
CA ASP A 68 -2.12 -0.15 -16.86
C ASP A 68 -3.31 0.82 -16.87
N LYS A 69 -3.56 1.45 -18.03
CA LYS A 69 -4.67 2.39 -18.23
C LYS A 69 -6.05 1.73 -18.29
N SER A 70 -6.12 0.41 -18.16
CA SER A 70 -7.37 -0.32 -17.93
C SER A 70 -7.64 -0.57 -16.44
N ASP A 71 -6.68 -0.29 -15.55
CA ASP A 71 -6.79 -0.55 -14.11
C ASP A 71 -7.80 0.39 -13.44
N LYS A 72 -8.87 -0.22 -12.94
CA LYS A 72 -10.02 0.43 -12.29
C LYS A 72 -9.93 0.48 -10.77
N GLY A 73 -8.78 0.13 -10.19
CA GLY A 73 -8.60 0.11 -8.74
C GLY A 73 -8.71 1.48 -8.06
N ILE A 74 -8.71 1.46 -6.74
CA ILE A 74 -8.75 2.67 -5.91
C ILE A 74 -7.32 3.11 -5.59
N TYR A 75 -7.01 4.38 -5.87
CA TYR A 75 -5.68 4.96 -5.67
C TYR A 75 -5.74 6.17 -4.75
N VAL A 76 -4.68 6.34 -3.95
CA VAL A 76 -4.46 7.56 -3.17
C VAL A 76 -3.98 8.67 -4.12
N THR A 77 -4.80 9.71 -4.28
CA THR A 77 -4.51 10.81 -5.22
C THR A 77 -3.89 12.02 -4.54
N ARG A 78 -4.05 12.14 -3.22
CA ARG A 78 -3.46 13.20 -2.39
C ARG A 78 -3.35 12.72 -0.96
N VAL A 79 -2.31 13.15 -0.26
CA VAL A 79 -2.17 13.01 1.19
C VAL A 79 -2.04 14.41 1.78
N THR A 80 -2.72 14.68 2.89
CA THR A 80 -2.64 15.96 3.60
C THR A 80 -1.37 15.98 4.44
N PRO A 81 -0.49 16.99 4.28
CA PRO A 81 0.70 17.14 5.11
C PRO A 81 0.34 17.18 6.60
N GLU A 82 1.14 16.50 7.41
CA GLU A 82 0.98 16.33 8.86
C GLU A 82 -0.36 15.67 9.27
N GLY A 83 -1.13 15.18 8.29
CA GLY A 83 -2.40 14.52 8.51
C GLY A 83 -2.25 13.08 9.01
N PRO A 84 -3.33 12.47 9.51
CA PRO A 84 -3.26 11.12 10.09
C PRO A 84 -2.80 10.05 9.08
N ALA A 85 -3.13 10.20 7.79
CA ALA A 85 -2.64 9.30 6.75
C ALA A 85 -1.13 9.42 6.50
N GLU A 86 -0.58 10.64 6.49
CA GLU A 86 0.87 10.84 6.30
C GLU A 86 1.65 10.27 7.48
N VAL A 87 1.21 10.56 8.71
CA VAL A 87 1.82 10.03 9.94
C VAL A 87 1.80 8.50 9.96
N ALA A 88 0.75 7.87 9.41
CA ALA A 88 0.66 6.43 9.28
C ALA A 88 1.52 5.84 8.14
N GLY A 89 2.15 6.69 7.32
CA GLY A 89 3.01 6.28 6.21
C GLY A 89 2.28 5.96 4.90
N LEU A 90 1.04 6.43 4.73
CA LEU A 90 0.33 6.38 3.45
C LEU A 90 0.94 7.38 2.48
N MET A 91 1.13 6.97 1.23
CA MET A 91 1.73 7.82 0.20
C MET A 91 0.79 8.00 -0.98
N MET A 92 0.97 9.11 -1.69
CA MET A 92 0.32 9.33 -2.98
C MET A 92 0.77 8.25 -3.98
N GLY A 93 -0.17 7.74 -4.77
CA GLY A 93 0.05 6.65 -5.72
C GLY A 93 -0.09 5.25 -5.15
N ASP A 94 -0.27 5.09 -3.83
CA ASP A 94 -0.61 3.80 -3.23
C ASP A 94 -1.94 3.29 -3.81
N LYS A 95 -1.96 2.02 -4.23
CA LYS A 95 -3.19 1.33 -4.63
C LYS A 95 -3.80 0.67 -3.41
N VAL A 96 -5.06 0.98 -3.11
CA VAL A 96 -5.79 0.44 -1.96
C VAL A 96 -6.41 -0.90 -2.36
N MET A 97 -5.92 -1.98 -1.74
CA MET A 97 -6.40 -3.34 -1.97
C MET A 97 -7.50 -3.72 -0.98
N GLN A 98 -7.41 -3.27 0.28
CA GLN A 98 -8.43 -3.54 1.30
C GLN A 98 -8.62 -2.37 2.25
N VAL A 99 -9.84 -2.24 2.79
CA VAL A 99 -10.21 -1.32 3.88
C VAL A 99 -10.91 -2.13 4.97
N ASN A 100 -10.31 -2.25 6.16
CA ASN A 100 -10.87 -3.01 7.28
C ASN A 100 -11.29 -4.44 6.88
N GLY A 101 -10.48 -5.09 6.05
CA GLY A 101 -10.72 -6.45 5.52
C GLY A 101 -11.71 -6.53 4.35
N TRP A 102 -12.35 -5.42 3.96
CA TRP A 102 -13.18 -5.36 2.76
C TRP A 102 -12.31 -5.22 1.51
N ASP A 103 -12.55 -6.07 0.52
CA ASP A 103 -11.89 -5.97 -0.78
C ASP A 103 -12.25 -4.67 -1.51
N MET A 104 -11.25 -4.04 -2.13
CA MET A 104 -11.37 -2.76 -2.83
C MET A 104 -10.97 -2.86 -4.31
N THR A 105 -10.74 -4.07 -4.82
CA THR A 105 -10.22 -4.28 -6.18
C THR A 105 -11.27 -4.03 -7.25
N MET A 106 -12.54 -4.34 -6.95
CA MET A 106 -13.66 -4.27 -7.88
C MET A 106 -14.86 -3.51 -7.29
N VAL A 107 -14.59 -2.32 -6.74
CA VAL A 107 -15.61 -1.47 -6.12
C VAL A 107 -15.83 -0.19 -6.92
N THR A 108 -17.02 0.39 -6.79
CA THR A 108 -17.25 1.75 -7.30
C THR A 108 -16.56 2.79 -6.43
N HIS A 109 -16.35 3.98 -6.98
CA HIS A 109 -15.77 5.10 -6.25
C HIS A 109 -16.54 5.41 -4.96
N ASP A 110 -17.88 5.45 -5.04
CA ASP A 110 -18.73 5.75 -3.89
C ASP A 110 -18.73 4.63 -2.85
N GLN A 111 -18.66 3.36 -3.27
CA GLN A 111 -18.49 2.24 -2.36
C GLN A 111 -17.17 2.38 -1.56
N ALA A 112 -16.07 2.71 -2.24
CA ALA A 112 -14.79 2.93 -1.60
C ALA A 112 -14.87 4.07 -0.56
N ARG A 113 -15.43 5.22 -0.96
CA ARG A 113 -15.66 6.37 -0.08
C ARG A 113 -16.46 5.98 1.16
N LYS A 114 -17.59 5.30 0.99
CA LYS A 114 -18.46 4.86 2.10
C LYS A 114 -17.73 3.96 3.09
N ARG A 115 -16.85 3.07 2.62
CA ARG A 115 -16.06 2.19 3.50
C ARG A 115 -15.03 2.98 4.33
N LEU A 116 -14.38 3.98 3.74
CA LEU A 116 -13.41 4.84 4.42
C LEU A 116 -14.06 5.78 5.46
N THR A 117 -15.27 6.30 5.16
CA THR A 117 -15.90 7.37 5.95
C THR A 117 -16.95 6.89 6.95
N LYS A 118 -16.97 5.61 7.34
CA LYS A 118 -17.88 5.13 8.38
C LYS A 118 -17.66 5.88 9.69
N LYS A 119 -18.75 6.39 10.29
CA LYS A 119 -18.71 7.25 11.49
C LYS A 119 -18.39 6.49 12.78
N ASN A 120 -18.70 5.19 12.83
CA ASN A 120 -18.49 4.31 13.98
C ASN A 120 -17.15 3.54 13.94
N GLU A 121 -16.25 3.91 13.03
CA GLU A 121 -14.94 3.28 12.88
C GLU A 121 -13.86 4.35 13.00
N ASP A 122 -13.30 4.54 14.19
CA ASP A 122 -12.25 5.53 14.45
C ASP A 122 -10.89 5.13 13.87
N VAL A 123 -10.72 3.85 13.54
CA VAL A 123 -9.48 3.29 12.98
C VAL A 123 -9.79 2.62 11.65
N VAL A 124 -8.96 2.91 10.65
CA VAL A 124 -9.03 2.33 9.31
C VAL A 124 -7.72 1.62 9.01
N ARG A 125 -7.80 0.31 8.78
CA ARG A 125 -6.69 -0.55 8.38
C ARG A 125 -6.71 -0.75 6.88
N LEU A 126 -5.68 -0.27 6.21
CA LEU A 126 -5.49 -0.39 4.78
C LEU A 126 -4.49 -1.50 4.49
N LEU A 127 -4.77 -2.25 3.43
CA LEU A 127 -3.77 -3.04 2.72
C LEU A 127 -3.52 -2.32 1.40
N VAL A 128 -2.29 -1.89 1.15
CA VAL A 128 -1.93 -1.12 -0.04
C VAL A 128 -0.79 -1.77 -0.79
N THR A 129 -0.65 -1.47 -2.07
CA THR A 129 0.53 -1.82 -2.87
C THR A 129 1.20 -0.55 -3.36
N ARG A 130 2.54 -0.58 -3.39
CA ARG A 130 3.36 0.59 -3.71
C ARG A 130 4.45 0.21 -4.69
N LYS A 131 4.44 0.84 -5.86
CA LYS A 131 5.38 0.57 -6.96
C LYS A 131 6.84 0.74 -6.55
N SER A 132 7.16 1.77 -5.78
CA SER A 132 8.55 2.02 -5.36
C SER A 132 9.12 0.89 -4.49
N LEU A 133 8.28 0.23 -3.70
CA LEU A 133 8.71 -0.94 -2.92
C LEU A 133 8.99 -2.14 -3.82
N GLU A 134 8.15 -2.38 -4.81
CA GLU A 134 8.39 -3.45 -5.80
C GLU A 134 9.67 -3.21 -6.60
N GLN A 135 9.92 -1.97 -7.00
CA GLN A 135 11.15 -1.59 -7.70
C GLN A 135 12.38 -1.75 -6.80
N ALA A 136 12.32 -1.32 -5.54
CA ALA A 136 13.42 -1.46 -4.59
C ALA A 136 13.79 -2.94 -4.38
N VAL A 137 12.79 -3.82 -4.20
CA VAL A 137 13.00 -5.26 -4.08
C VAL A 137 13.64 -5.83 -5.34
N LYS A 138 13.11 -5.51 -6.53
CA LYS A 138 13.68 -5.96 -7.81
C LYS A 138 15.14 -5.52 -7.99
N HIS A 139 15.46 -4.27 -7.64
CA HIS A 139 16.84 -3.76 -7.72
C HIS A 139 17.78 -4.41 -6.71
N SER A 140 17.30 -4.75 -5.50
CA SER A 140 18.12 -5.43 -4.49
C SER A 140 18.42 -6.90 -4.82
N MET A 141 17.68 -7.49 -5.76
CA MET A 141 17.80 -8.89 -6.20
C MET A 141 18.64 -9.05 -7.48
N MET A 142 19.14 -7.95 -8.06
CA MET A 142 20.07 -7.92 -9.20
C MET A 142 21.49 -7.70 -8.70
#